data_AF-A0AAP5NFE2-F1
#
_entry.id   AF-A0AAP5NFE2-F1
#
_cell.length_a   1.000
_cell.length_b   1.000
_cell.length_c   1.000
_cell.angle_alpha   90.00
_cell.angle_beta   90.00
_cell.angle_gamma   90.00
#
_symmetry.space_group_name_H-M   'P 1'
#
loop_
_entity.id
_entity.type
_entity.pdbx_description
1 polymer ?
#
loop_
_entity_poly.entity_id
_entity_poly.type
_entity_poly.pdbx_seq_one_letter_code
_entity_poly.pdbx_strand_id
1 'polypeptide(L)'
;MSQHTINYKTLKHLSYIRFGHKIGRGWYAILITAEKELADLGYSIRNVRREDGTLIISIEGKSEDVSSEVQQILYKAELASEMTCEWCGNYSVSQTVIDNETYTICEECQENCESLAGVEKRILLQKIRELEQMNYLMRNEVIAQKAKSEHYKMGLEQYRMRAKKLSDQLGQTRGKPSVYRIDTEQ
;
A
#
# COMPACT_ATOMS: atom_id res chain seq x y z
N MET A 1 32.02 11.89 -3.71
CA MET A 1 30.92 11.14 -4.33
C MET A 1 29.67 12.00 -4.24
N SER A 2 29.30 12.67 -5.34
CA SER A 2 28.11 13.53 -5.40
C SER A 2 26.86 12.66 -5.33
N GLN A 3 26.15 12.71 -4.21
CA GLN A 3 24.79 12.19 -4.10
C GLN A 3 23.96 12.77 -5.25
N HIS A 4 23.28 11.91 -5.99
CA HIS A 4 22.23 12.31 -6.92
C HIS A 4 21.08 12.94 -6.12
N THR A 5 21.22 14.20 -5.73
CA THR A 5 20.10 15.00 -5.25
C THR A 5 19.20 15.26 -6.45
N ILE A 6 18.16 14.45 -6.57
CA ILE A 6 17.09 14.65 -7.55
C ILE A 6 16.51 16.05 -7.31
N ASN A 7 16.62 16.91 -8.32
CA ASN A 7 16.15 18.29 -8.22
C ASN A 7 14.61 18.30 -8.35
N TYR A 8 13.92 18.31 -7.21
CA TYR A 8 12.46 18.31 -7.15
C TYR A 8 11.81 19.60 -7.68
N LYS A 9 12.57 20.70 -7.87
CA LYS A 9 12.04 21.95 -8.44
C LYS A 9 11.58 21.80 -9.90
N THR A 10 12.09 20.80 -10.61
CA THR A 10 11.74 20.50 -12.01
C THR A 10 10.64 19.45 -12.17
N LEU A 11 10.24 18.77 -11.08
CA LEU A 11 9.19 17.76 -11.10
C LEU A 11 7.85 18.40 -10.75
N LYS A 12 7.28 19.16 -11.71
CA LYS A 12 6.00 19.87 -11.52
C LYS A 12 4.85 18.99 -11.03
N HIS A 13 4.89 17.66 -11.24
CA HIS A 13 3.82 16.73 -10.85
C HIS A 13 4.36 15.48 -10.14
N LEU A 14 4.69 15.62 -8.85
CA LEU A 14 5.16 14.53 -7.97
C LEU A 14 4.19 13.34 -7.91
N SER A 15 2.89 13.57 -8.12
CA SER A 15 1.85 12.55 -8.23
C SER A 15 2.17 11.49 -9.30
N TYR A 16 2.82 11.87 -10.41
CA TYR A 16 3.24 10.95 -11.48
C TYR A 16 4.22 9.88 -10.96
N ILE A 17 5.16 10.29 -10.11
CA ILE A 17 6.18 9.39 -9.55
C ILE A 17 5.62 8.59 -8.39
N ARG A 18 4.78 9.20 -7.54
CA ARG A 18 4.25 8.58 -6.33
C ARG A 18 3.23 7.49 -6.62
N PHE A 19 2.36 7.71 -7.60
CA PHE A 19 1.20 6.86 -7.84
C PHE A 19 1.23 6.16 -9.22
N GLY A 20 2.22 6.50 -10.07
CA GLY A 20 2.49 6.02 -11.44
C GLY A 20 2.38 4.53 -11.75
N HIS A 21 2.41 3.68 -10.73
CA HIS A 21 2.38 2.22 -10.84
C HIS A 21 1.17 1.60 -10.11
N LYS A 22 0.43 2.40 -9.32
CA LYS A 22 -0.68 1.92 -8.49
C LYS A 22 -2.03 2.05 -9.17
N ILE A 23 -2.11 2.90 -10.20
CA ILE A 23 -3.35 3.34 -10.83
C ILE A 23 -3.19 3.26 -12.35
N GLY A 24 -4.25 3.02 -13.11
CA GLY A 24 -4.14 2.95 -14.56
C GLY A 24 -3.99 4.31 -15.24
N ARG A 25 -3.56 4.26 -16.51
CA ARG A 25 -3.19 5.41 -17.36
C ARG A 25 -4.27 6.49 -17.44
N GLY A 26 -5.54 6.10 -17.52
CA GLY A 26 -6.67 7.00 -17.64
C GLY A 26 -6.94 7.81 -16.37
N TRP A 27 -6.77 7.19 -15.21
CA TRP A 27 -6.99 7.83 -13.91
C TRP A 27 -5.86 8.78 -13.49
N TYR A 28 -4.71 8.76 -14.16
CA TYR A 28 -3.64 9.73 -13.87
C TYR A 28 -4.02 11.17 -14.16
N ALA A 29 -4.75 11.42 -15.25
CA ALA A 29 -5.11 12.79 -15.61
C ALA A 29 -5.96 13.44 -14.52
N ILE A 30 -6.83 12.66 -13.89
CA ILE A 30 -7.67 13.06 -12.76
C ILE A 30 -6.80 13.38 -11.55
N LEU A 31 -5.87 12.48 -11.19
CA LEU A 31 -4.97 12.69 -10.05
C LEU A 31 -4.03 13.89 -10.22
N ILE A 32 -3.52 14.13 -11.41
CA ILE A 32 -2.66 15.28 -11.68
C ILE A 32 -3.44 16.59 -11.54
N THR A 33 -4.68 16.60 -12.02
CA THR A 33 -5.57 17.77 -11.89
C THR A 33 -5.90 18.01 -10.41
N ALA A 34 -6.28 16.98 -9.67
CA ALA A 34 -6.54 17.07 -8.24
C ALA A 34 -5.29 17.54 -7.45
N GLU A 35 -4.10 16.99 -7.71
CA GLU A 35 -2.86 17.40 -7.04
C GLU A 35 -2.54 18.88 -7.30
N LYS A 36 -2.77 19.38 -8.52
CA LYS A 36 -2.54 20.80 -8.85
C LYS A 36 -3.48 21.71 -8.05
N GLU A 37 -4.78 21.42 -8.09
CA GLU A 37 -5.79 22.22 -7.40
C GLU A 37 -5.59 22.18 -5.88
N LEU A 38 -5.20 21.02 -5.33
CA LEU A 38 -4.86 20.89 -3.91
C LEU A 38 -3.58 21.66 -3.54
N ALA A 39 -2.57 21.65 -4.39
CA ALA A 39 -1.30 22.33 -4.14
C ALA A 39 -1.48 23.85 -4.06
N ASP A 40 -2.36 24.43 -4.88
CA ASP A 40 -2.72 25.85 -4.83
C ASP A 40 -3.35 26.25 -3.47
N LEU A 41 -3.96 25.28 -2.79
CA LEU A 41 -4.54 25.42 -1.45
C LEU A 41 -3.60 24.98 -0.32
N GLY A 42 -2.37 24.59 -0.64
CA GLY A 42 -1.36 24.15 0.34
C GLY A 42 -1.49 22.67 0.79
N TYR A 43 -2.28 21.86 0.09
CA TYR A 43 -2.45 20.43 0.34
C TYR A 43 -1.70 19.57 -0.69
N SER A 44 -1.42 18.32 -0.34
CA SER A 44 -0.84 17.34 -1.26
C SER A 44 -1.45 15.96 -1.00
N ILE A 45 -1.59 15.17 -2.08
CA ILE A 45 -2.09 13.80 -1.99
C ILE A 45 -1.01 12.93 -1.32
N ARG A 46 -1.42 12.29 -0.22
CA ARG A 46 -0.59 11.37 0.56
C ARG A 46 -0.71 9.93 0.07
N ASN A 47 -1.93 9.49 -0.20
CA ASN A 47 -2.21 8.14 -0.62
C ASN A 47 -3.39 8.10 -1.59
N VAL A 48 -3.42 7.07 -2.43
CA VAL A 48 -4.56 6.80 -3.32
C VAL A 48 -4.84 5.31 -3.29
N ARG A 49 -6.12 4.95 -3.23
CA ARG A 49 -6.60 3.57 -3.24
C ARG A 49 -7.71 3.44 -4.28
N ARG A 50 -7.89 2.21 -4.76
CA ARG A 50 -9.02 1.81 -5.59
C ARG A 50 -10.01 1.08 -4.70
N GLU A 51 -11.25 1.51 -4.72
CA GLU A 51 -12.36 0.89 -3.99
C GLU A 51 -13.59 0.97 -4.89
N ASP A 52 -14.25 -0.16 -5.15
CA ASP A 52 -15.49 -0.25 -5.92
C ASP A 52 -15.54 0.50 -7.27
N GLY A 53 -14.39 0.60 -7.96
CA GLY A 53 -14.29 1.27 -9.26
C GLY A 53 -14.09 2.79 -9.18
N THR A 54 -13.77 3.32 -8.00
CA THR A 54 -13.50 4.75 -7.78
C THR A 54 -12.10 4.96 -7.19
N LEU A 55 -11.61 6.19 -7.33
CA LEU A 55 -10.39 6.66 -6.70
C LEU A 55 -10.69 7.25 -5.32
N ILE A 56 -10.18 6.60 -4.28
CA ILE A 56 -10.17 7.14 -2.93
C ILE A 56 -8.86 7.87 -2.70
N ILE A 57 -8.91 9.20 -2.66
CA ILE A 57 -7.75 10.08 -2.49
C ILE A 57 -7.64 10.51 -1.02
N SER A 58 -6.49 10.25 -0.40
CA SER A 58 -6.19 10.68 0.97
C SER A 58 -5.18 11.82 0.98
N ILE A 59 -5.51 12.91 1.66
CA ILE A 59 -4.63 14.07 1.90
C ILE A 59 -4.09 14.06 3.33
N GLU A 60 -3.07 14.86 3.59
CA GLU A 60 -2.53 15.07 4.94
C GLU A 60 -3.35 16.14 5.68
N GLY A 61 -3.92 15.76 6.83
CA GLY A 61 -4.79 16.62 7.64
C GLY A 61 -5.90 15.83 8.34
N LYS A 62 -6.55 16.43 9.34
CA LYS A 62 -7.80 15.89 9.92
C LYS A 62 -8.97 16.43 9.12
N SER A 63 -9.99 15.60 8.87
CA SER A 63 -11.17 15.97 8.06
C SER A 63 -11.92 17.21 8.56
N GLU A 64 -11.83 17.47 9.87
CA GLU A 64 -12.46 18.61 10.55
C GLU A 64 -11.81 19.97 10.19
N ASP A 65 -10.56 19.96 9.73
CA ASP A 65 -9.77 21.16 9.39
C ASP A 65 -9.77 21.45 7.88
N VAL A 66 -10.45 20.62 7.08
CA VAL A 66 -10.41 20.69 5.61
C VAL A 66 -11.47 21.67 5.09
N SER A 67 -11.06 22.64 4.28
CA SER A 67 -11.99 23.61 3.67
C SER A 67 -12.96 22.93 2.71
N SER A 68 -14.13 23.55 2.51
CA SER A 68 -15.13 23.10 1.53
C SER A 68 -14.58 23.00 0.11
N GLU A 69 -13.63 23.87 -0.24
CA GLU A 69 -12.97 23.89 -1.55
C GLU A 69 -12.12 22.62 -1.75
N VAL A 70 -11.35 22.21 -0.73
CA VAL A 70 -10.57 20.98 -0.77
C VAL A 70 -11.47 19.76 -0.86
N GLN A 71 -12.56 19.72 -0.07
CA GLN A 71 -13.55 18.64 -0.15
C GLN A 71 -14.18 18.55 -1.55
N GLN A 72 -14.48 19.68 -2.17
CA GLN A 72 -15.03 19.72 -3.52
C GLN A 72 -14.05 19.20 -4.57
N ILE A 73 -12.75 19.49 -4.45
CA ILE A 73 -11.72 18.96 -5.36
C ILE A 73 -11.66 17.43 -5.24
N LEU A 74 -11.63 16.90 -4.02
CA LEU A 74 -11.60 15.45 -3.78
C LEU A 74 -12.85 14.77 -4.35
N TYR A 75 -14.04 15.33 -4.09
CA TYR A 75 -15.30 14.81 -4.61
C TYR A 75 -15.36 14.82 -6.14
N LYS A 76 -14.90 15.90 -6.79
CA LYS A 76 -14.83 15.98 -8.26
C LYS A 76 -13.90 14.92 -8.84
N ALA A 77 -12.77 14.68 -8.18
CA ALA A 77 -11.81 13.66 -8.62
C ALA A 77 -12.41 12.25 -8.50
N GLU A 78 -13.13 11.96 -7.41
CA GLU A 78 -13.83 10.70 -7.20
C GLU A 78 -14.92 10.49 -8.27
N LEU A 79 -15.81 11.46 -8.46
CA LEU A 79 -16.86 11.41 -9.49
C LEU A 79 -16.29 11.27 -10.91
N ALA A 80 -15.21 11.99 -11.22
CA ALA A 80 -14.55 11.85 -12.51
C ALA A 80 -13.98 10.43 -12.69
N SER A 81 -13.48 9.81 -11.62
CA SER A 81 -12.90 8.47 -11.70
C SER A 81 -13.94 7.38 -11.92
N GLU A 82 -15.12 7.50 -11.31
CA GLU A 82 -16.28 6.62 -11.55
C GLU A 82 -16.64 6.56 -13.03
N MET A 83 -16.61 7.73 -13.67
CA MET A 83 -17.02 7.91 -15.05
C MET A 83 -15.88 7.78 -16.05
N THR A 84 -14.66 7.42 -15.63
CA THR A 84 -13.49 7.35 -16.51
C THR A 84 -12.91 5.95 -16.52
N CYS A 85 -12.58 5.44 -17.71
CA CYS A 85 -11.84 4.20 -17.82
C CYS A 85 -10.43 4.34 -17.25
N GLU A 86 -10.08 3.47 -16.30
CA GLU A 86 -8.74 3.39 -15.73
C GLU A 86 -7.64 3.17 -16.78
N TRP A 87 -7.92 2.48 -17.89
CA TRP A 87 -6.92 2.08 -18.88
C TRP A 87 -6.70 3.10 -19.99
N CYS A 88 -7.77 3.54 -20.66
CA CYS A 88 -7.67 4.49 -21.77
C CYS A 88 -7.96 5.94 -21.40
N GLY A 89 -8.66 6.19 -20.28
CA GLY A 89 -9.02 7.55 -19.86
C GLY A 89 -10.30 8.10 -20.49
N ASN A 90 -11.09 7.26 -21.16
CA ASN A 90 -12.32 7.71 -21.80
C ASN A 90 -13.52 7.67 -20.86
N TYR A 91 -14.42 8.62 -21.08
CA TYR A 91 -15.61 8.85 -20.25
C TYR A 91 -16.79 7.91 -20.57
N SER A 92 -16.65 7.07 -21.60
CA SER A 92 -17.66 6.11 -22.05
C SER A 92 -17.52 4.80 -21.28
N VAL A 93 -17.94 4.81 -20.01
CA VAL A 93 -18.02 3.60 -19.19
C VAL A 93 -19.48 3.24 -18.93
N SER A 94 -19.86 2.03 -19.31
CA SER A 94 -21.15 1.41 -19.00
C SER A 94 -21.00 0.45 -17.83
N GLN A 95 -21.94 0.48 -16.89
CA GLN A 95 -22.00 -0.51 -15.81
C GLN A 95 -22.80 -1.71 -16.29
N THR A 96 -22.27 -2.91 -16.08
CA THR A 96 -22.97 -4.17 -16.32
C THR A 96 -22.93 -5.03 -15.07
N VAL A 97 -23.85 -5.97 -14.95
CA VAL A 97 -23.88 -6.93 -13.84
C VAL A 97 -23.54 -8.31 -14.38
N ILE A 98 -22.48 -8.92 -13.85
CA ILE A 98 -22.06 -10.28 -14.16
C ILE A 98 -21.98 -11.03 -12.83
N ASP A 99 -22.68 -12.16 -12.72
CA ASP A 99 -22.70 -13.00 -11.51
C ASP A 99 -22.99 -12.22 -10.20
N ASN A 100 -23.93 -11.27 -10.24
CA ASN A 100 -24.32 -10.37 -9.14
C ASN A 100 -23.24 -9.37 -8.68
N GLU A 101 -22.13 -9.25 -9.41
CA GLU A 101 -21.12 -8.22 -9.21
C GLU A 101 -21.26 -7.12 -10.28
N THR A 102 -21.13 -5.86 -9.86
CA THR A 102 -21.20 -4.71 -10.78
C THR A 102 -19.82 -4.47 -11.39
N TYR A 103 -19.75 -4.47 -12.72
CA TYR A 103 -18.53 -4.25 -13.48
C TYR A 103 -18.66 -2.99 -14.33
N THR A 104 -17.62 -2.16 -14.29
CA THR A 104 -17.52 -0.96 -15.13
C THR A 104 -16.76 -1.32 -16.40
N ILE A 105 -17.43 -1.29 -17.55
CA ILE A 105 -16.87 -1.60 -18.87
C ILE A 105 -16.68 -0.30 -19.64
N CYS A 106 -15.50 -0.06 -20.18
CA CYS A 106 -15.29 1.06 -21.10
C CYS A 106 -15.66 0.67 -22.53
N GLU A 107 -16.58 1.42 -23.14
CA GLU A 107 -17.09 1.20 -24.50
C GLU A 107 -15.98 1.29 -25.56
N GLU A 108 -15.01 2.20 -25.41
CA GLU A 108 -13.88 2.27 -26.34
C GLU A 108 -12.87 1.13 -26.15
N CYS A 109 -12.66 0.70 -24.90
CA CYS A 109 -11.92 -0.52 -24.68
C CYS A 109 -12.71 -1.73 -25.20
N GLN A 110 -14.04 -1.66 -25.24
CA GLN A 110 -14.94 -2.69 -25.74
C GLN A 110 -15.05 -2.71 -27.27
N GLU A 111 -14.82 -1.60 -27.97
CA GLU A 111 -14.66 -1.60 -29.45
C GLU A 111 -13.52 -2.54 -29.90
N ASN A 112 -12.55 -2.81 -29.02
CA ASN A 112 -11.50 -3.82 -29.24
C ASN A 112 -11.88 -5.26 -28.81
N CYS A 113 -13.07 -5.46 -28.25
CA CYS A 113 -13.61 -6.75 -27.80
C CYS A 113 -14.93 -7.03 -28.51
N GLU A 114 -14.84 -7.67 -29.68
CA GLU A 114 -15.94 -7.89 -30.64
C GLU A 114 -17.15 -8.71 -30.11
N SER A 115 -17.14 -9.22 -28.86
CA SER A 115 -18.23 -10.04 -28.31
C SER A 115 -18.25 -10.12 -26.77
N LEU A 116 -19.37 -10.58 -26.20
CA LEU A 116 -19.56 -10.84 -24.75
C LEU A 116 -18.52 -11.84 -24.20
N ALA A 117 -18.14 -12.86 -24.98
CA ALA A 117 -17.04 -13.75 -24.64
C ALA A 117 -15.67 -13.04 -24.59
N GLY A 118 -15.48 -11.99 -25.41
CA GLY A 118 -14.30 -11.13 -25.36
C GLY A 118 -14.22 -10.29 -24.08
N VAL A 119 -15.38 -9.81 -23.60
CA VAL A 119 -15.50 -9.09 -22.32
C VAL A 119 -15.17 -10.01 -21.15
N GLU A 120 -15.78 -11.20 -21.09
CA GLU A 120 -15.49 -12.22 -20.06
C GLU A 120 -14.01 -12.59 -20.04
N LYS A 121 -13.41 -12.83 -21.21
CA LYS A 121 -11.98 -13.13 -21.33
C LYS A 121 -11.11 -12.00 -20.76
N ARG A 122 -11.46 -10.74 -20.99
CA ARG A 122 -10.71 -9.60 -20.43
C ARG A 122 -10.85 -9.52 -18.90
N ILE A 123 -12.06 -9.69 -18.37
CA ILE A 123 -12.30 -9.70 -16.92
C ILE A 123 -11.49 -10.83 -16.27
N LEU A 124 -11.50 -12.03 -16.86
CA LEU A 124 -10.71 -13.16 -16.40
C LEU A 124 -9.21 -12.87 -16.43
N LEU A 125 -8.70 -12.27 -17.51
CA LEU A 125 -7.29 -11.88 -17.60
C LEU A 125 -6.89 -10.84 -16.54
N GLN A 126 -7.77 -9.89 -16.23
CA GLN A 126 -7.54 -8.94 -15.15
C GLN A 126 -7.50 -9.65 -13.79
N LYS A 127 -8.49 -10.51 -13.50
CA LYS A 127 -8.56 -11.29 -12.24
C LYS A 127 -7.33 -12.18 -12.08
N ILE A 128 -6.84 -12.79 -13.17
CA ILE A 128 -5.59 -13.56 -13.19
C ILE A 128 -4.39 -12.67 -12.79
N ARG A 129 -4.25 -11.48 -13.39
CA ARG A 129 -3.13 -10.58 -13.04
C ARG A 129 -3.18 -10.11 -11.58
N GLU A 130 -4.37 -9.79 -11.08
CA GLU A 130 -4.56 -9.40 -9.67
C GLU A 130 -4.18 -10.56 -8.73
N LEU A 131 -4.59 -11.79 -9.06
CA LEU A 131 -4.21 -13.00 -8.32
C LEU A 131 -2.70 -13.28 -8.39
N GLU A 132 -2.07 -13.12 -9.55
CA GLU A 132 -0.62 -13.27 -9.73
C GLU A 132 0.16 -12.28 -8.86
N GLN A 133 -0.29 -11.03 -8.81
CA GLN A 133 0.31 -9.98 -8.00
C GLN A 133 0.17 -10.28 -6.50
N MET A 134 -1.01 -10.72 -6.05
CA MET A 134 -1.20 -11.18 -4.67
C MET A 134 -0.31 -12.38 -4.35
N ASN A 135 -0.19 -13.35 -5.26
CA ASN A 135 0.68 -14.51 -5.08
C ASN A 135 2.15 -14.10 -4.90
N TYR A 136 2.61 -13.14 -5.70
CA TYR A 136 3.96 -12.60 -5.57
C TYR A 136 4.19 -11.94 -4.20
N LEU A 137 3.26 -11.11 -3.73
CA LEU A 137 3.34 -10.46 -2.43
C LEU A 137 3.36 -11.49 -1.28
N MET A 138 2.44 -12.46 -1.30
CA MET A 138 2.39 -13.53 -0.30
C MET A 138 3.67 -14.37 -0.27
N ARG A 139 4.24 -14.70 -1.44
CA ARG A 139 5.52 -15.42 -1.51
C ARG A 139 6.66 -14.66 -0.83
N ASN A 140 6.76 -13.36 -1.10
CA ASN A 140 7.78 -12.52 -0.47
C ASN A 140 7.60 -12.44 1.05
N GLU A 141 6.36 -12.36 1.52
CA GLU A 141 6.06 -12.36 2.94
C GLU A 141 6.41 -13.69 3.61
N VAL A 142 6.10 -14.83 2.97
CA VAL A 142 6.51 -16.16 3.45
C VAL A 142 8.03 -16.29 3.55
N ILE A 143 8.77 -15.81 2.55
CA ILE A 143 10.24 -15.79 2.57
C ILE A 143 10.76 -14.96 3.76
N ALA A 144 10.20 -13.77 3.97
CA ALA A 144 10.57 -12.90 5.09
C ALA A 144 10.26 -13.55 6.45
N GLN A 145 9.10 -14.20 6.60
CA GLN A 145 8.73 -14.89 7.83
C GLN A 145 9.61 -16.12 8.10
N LYS A 146 10.01 -16.85 7.06
CA LYS A 146 10.95 -17.96 7.20
C LYS A 146 12.30 -17.49 7.73
N ALA A 147 12.84 -16.40 7.18
CA ALA A 147 14.09 -15.80 7.68
C ALA A 147 13.98 -15.36 9.15
N LYS A 148 12.86 -14.73 9.54
CA LYS A 148 12.60 -14.37 10.95
C LYS A 148 12.53 -15.59 11.86
N SER A 149 11.85 -16.65 11.42
CA SER A 149 11.75 -17.90 12.18
C SER A 149 13.11 -18.54 12.43
N GLU A 150 13.96 -18.62 11.41
CA GLU A 150 15.33 -19.14 11.55
C GLU A 150 16.16 -18.28 12.51
N HIS A 151 16.04 -16.95 12.43
CA HIS A 151 16.69 -16.04 13.37
C HIS A 151 16.25 -16.29 14.82
N TYR A 152 14.95 -16.45 15.07
CA TYR A 152 14.43 -16.74 16.41
C TYR A 152 14.85 -18.11 16.94
N LYS A 153 14.94 -19.14 16.08
CA LYS A 153 15.46 -20.46 16.45
C LYS A 153 16.91 -20.38 16.93
N MET A 154 17.77 -19.69 16.17
CA MET A 154 19.17 -19.45 16.58
C MET A 154 19.24 -18.70 17.91
N GLY A 155 18.43 -17.65 18.08
CA GLY A 155 18.36 -16.90 19.33
C GLY A 155 17.98 -17.77 20.53
N LEU A 156 16.94 -18.61 20.38
CA LEU A 156 16.50 -19.56 21.41
C LEU A 156 17.62 -20.54 21.80
N GLU A 157 18.36 -21.04 20.81
CA GLU A 157 19.45 -21.98 21.01
C GLU A 157 20.61 -21.34 21.78
N GLN A 158 20.96 -20.09 21.45
CA GLN A 158 21.92 -19.29 22.22
C GLN A 158 21.46 -19.07 23.66
N TYR A 159 20.19 -18.72 23.88
CA TYR A 159 19.63 -18.59 25.23
C TYR A 159 19.72 -19.90 26.02
N ARG A 160 19.38 -21.03 25.40
CA ARG A 160 19.52 -22.36 26.03
C ARG A 160 20.96 -22.68 26.41
N MET A 161 21.93 -22.39 25.53
CA MET A 161 23.35 -22.58 25.83
C MET A 161 23.81 -21.70 27.00
N ARG A 162 23.41 -20.43 27.03
CA ARG A 162 23.73 -19.50 28.14
C ARG A 162 23.12 -19.96 29.45
N ALA A 163 21.85 -20.38 29.44
CA ALA A 163 21.17 -20.89 30.62
C ALA A 163 21.85 -22.16 31.18
N LYS A 164 22.24 -23.09 30.30
CA LYS A 164 22.98 -24.29 30.69
C LYS A 164 24.33 -23.94 31.33
N LYS A 165 25.10 -23.03 30.69
CA LYS A 165 26.38 -22.56 31.23
C LYS A 165 26.24 -21.91 32.61
N LEU A 166 25.21 -21.08 32.81
CA LEU A 166 24.89 -20.48 34.11
C LEU A 166 24.50 -21.53 35.15
N SER A 167 23.69 -22.52 34.78
CA SER A 167 23.32 -23.64 35.65
C SER A 167 24.54 -24.47 36.07
N ASP A 168 25.44 -24.77 35.12
CA ASP A 168 26.68 -25.51 35.39
C ASP A 168 27.61 -24.72 36.32
N GLN A 169 27.73 -23.40 36.10
CA GLN A 169 28.50 -22.50 36.97
C GLN A 169 27.92 -22.46 38.40
N LEU A 170 26.60 -22.33 38.54
CA LEU A 170 25.91 -22.35 39.84
C LEU A 170 26.02 -23.71 40.55
N GLY A 171 26.08 -24.82 39.80
CA GLY A 171 26.32 -26.16 40.35
C GLY A 171 27.77 -26.38 40.82
N GLN A 172 28.73 -25.69 40.21
CA GLN A 172 30.14 -25.73 40.59
C GLN A 172 30.46 -24.82 41.79
N THR A 173 29.78 -23.68 41.95
CA THR A 173 29.79 -22.92 43.20
C THR A 173 28.93 -23.62 44.26
N ARG A 174 29.49 -24.60 44.95
CA ARG A 174 28.96 -25.05 46.26
C ARG A 174 29.18 -23.95 47.30
N GLY A 175 28.34 -22.93 47.24
CA GLY A 175 28.25 -21.87 48.22
C GLY A 175 26.97 -21.10 47.94
N LYS A 176 26.02 -21.12 48.89
CA LYS A 176 24.84 -20.24 48.83
C LYS A 176 25.33 -18.82 48.50
N PRO A 177 24.77 -18.13 47.50
CA PRO A 177 25.04 -16.71 47.34
C PRO A 177 24.70 -16.04 48.66
N SER A 178 25.66 -15.35 49.28
CA SER A 178 25.40 -14.59 50.50
C SER A 178 24.42 -13.49 50.11
N VAL A 179 23.15 -13.68 50.45
CA VAL A 179 22.15 -12.63 50.38
C VAL A 179 22.66 -11.52 51.28
N TYR A 180 22.85 -10.34 50.70
CA TYR A 180 23.26 -9.11 51.37
C TYR A 180 22.64 -9.03 52.77
N ARG A 181 23.49 -9.04 53.81
CA ARG A 181 23.10 -8.50 55.11
C ARG A 181 23.14 -6.99 54.98
N ILE A 182 21.97 -6.37 55.05
CA ILE A 182 21.88 -4.94 55.36
C ILE A 182 22.08 -4.86 56.86
N ASP A 183 23.26 -4.42 57.29
CA ASP A 183 23.50 -4.05 58.67
C ASP A 183 22.72 -2.75 58.93
N THR A 184 21.56 -2.85 59.56
CA THR A 184 20.95 -1.69 60.22
C THR A 184 21.65 -1.52 61.56
N GLU A 185 22.64 -0.62 61.58
CA GLU A 185 23.16 -0.03 62.80
C GLU A 185 22.05 0.82 63.45
N GLN A 186 21.73 0.49 64.71
CA GLN A 186 21.11 1.38 65.69
C GLN A 186 22.07 1.50 66.87
#